data_AF-A0A0Q9AS44-F1
#
_entry.id   AF-A0A0Q9AS44-F1
#
_cell.length_a   1.000
_cell.length_b   1.000
_cell.length_c   1.000
_cell.angle_alpha   90.00
_cell.angle_beta   90.00
_cell.angle_gamma   90.00
#
_symmetry.space_group_name_H-M   'P 1'
#
loop_
_entity.id
_entity.type
_entity.pdbx_description
1 polymer ?
#
loop_
_entity_poly.entity_id
_entity_poly.type
_entity_poly.pdbx_seq_one_letter_code
_entity_poly.pdbx_strand_id
1 'polypeptide(L)'
;MARKGVVSALCPDRSPVVDTDPAPDPDPTPERPGIRIYAPPLYRDHDDGARWSKRYGDFPNAAYACSCGQKGKAAGPRRVAALVDEYAAHKHFCTGNPATPTERRTAA
;
A
#
# COMPACT_ATOMS: atom_id res chain seq x y z
N MET A 1 21.88 40.65 -40.36
CA MET A 1 20.85 40.41 -39.34
C MET A 1 20.68 38.90 -39.15
N ALA A 2 21.13 38.38 -38.01
CA ALA A 2 21.19 36.96 -37.70
C ALA A 2 20.01 36.52 -36.82
N ARG A 3 19.47 35.32 -37.05
CA ARG A 3 18.73 34.56 -36.02
C ARG A 3 19.23 33.12 -36.04
N LYS A 4 20.17 32.85 -35.12
CA LYS A 4 20.78 31.55 -34.85
C LYS A 4 19.80 30.78 -33.96
N GLY A 5 19.15 29.75 -34.51
CA GLY A 5 18.26 28.88 -33.75
C GLY A 5 19.04 28.08 -32.72
N VAL A 6 18.59 28.12 -31.45
CA VAL A 6 19.15 27.33 -30.35
C VAL A 6 18.72 25.88 -30.52
N VAL A 7 19.69 24.96 -30.48
CA VAL A 7 19.43 23.52 -30.40
C VAL A 7 19.25 23.19 -28.92
N SER A 8 18.01 23.05 -28.47
CA SER A 8 17.74 22.47 -27.15
C SER A 8 17.91 20.96 -27.26
N ALA A 9 19.02 20.44 -26.73
CA ALA A 9 19.20 19.02 -26.53
C ALA A 9 18.11 18.53 -25.56
N LEU A 10 17.27 17.60 -26.01
CA LEU A 10 16.39 16.82 -25.15
C LEU A 10 17.27 15.94 -24.27
N CYS A 11 17.40 16.27 -22.98
CA CYS A 11 17.94 15.34 -21.99
C CYS A 11 16.95 14.18 -21.82
N PRO A 12 17.31 12.92 -22.10
CA PRO A 12 16.52 11.80 -21.66
C PRO A 12 16.86 11.54 -20.19
N ASP A 13 16.16 12.19 -19.28
CA ASP A 13 16.09 11.73 -17.88
C ASP A 13 15.21 10.48 -17.86
N ARG A 14 15.74 9.37 -18.37
CA ARG A 14 15.21 8.04 -18.07
C ARG A 14 15.92 7.59 -16.81
N SER A 15 15.41 8.03 -15.66
CA SER A 15 15.55 7.26 -14.44
C SER A 15 15.17 5.81 -14.79
N PRO A 16 16.04 4.81 -14.56
CA PRO A 16 15.63 3.44 -14.74
C PRO A 16 14.48 3.20 -13.77
N VAL A 17 13.27 3.06 -14.32
CA VAL A 17 12.17 2.42 -13.60
C VAL A 17 12.69 1.02 -13.34
N VAL A 18 13.09 0.78 -12.10
CA VAL A 18 13.50 -0.56 -11.68
C VAL A 18 12.22 -1.39 -11.76
N ASP A 19 12.06 -2.14 -12.86
CA ASP A 19 11.02 -3.15 -13.08
C ASP A 19 11.24 -4.38 -12.18
N THR A 20 11.66 -4.16 -10.94
CA THR A 20 11.60 -5.16 -9.90
C THR A 20 10.43 -4.73 -9.04
N ASP A 21 9.29 -5.42 -9.14
CA ASP A 21 8.25 -5.34 -8.12
C ASP A 21 8.97 -5.51 -6.77
N PRO A 22 9.10 -4.46 -5.94
CA PRO A 22 9.73 -4.61 -4.65
C PRO A 22 8.89 -5.65 -3.93
N ALA A 23 9.56 -6.74 -3.50
CA ALA A 23 8.88 -7.80 -2.80
C ALA A 23 8.01 -7.17 -1.70
N PRO A 24 6.74 -7.60 -1.57
CA PRO A 24 5.80 -6.98 -0.66
C PRO A 24 6.44 -6.83 0.73
N ASP A 25 6.58 -5.60 1.24
CA ASP A 25 7.08 -5.34 2.59
C ASP A 25 6.38 -6.26 3.61
N PRO A 26 7.04 -6.70 4.69
CA PRO A 26 6.35 -7.52 5.69
C PRO A 26 5.16 -6.76 6.29
N ASP A 27 4.10 -7.50 6.65
CA ASP A 27 2.94 -6.92 7.32
C ASP A 27 3.35 -6.27 8.66
N PRO A 28 2.70 -5.15 9.04
CA PRO A 28 2.98 -4.48 10.30
C PRO A 28 2.64 -5.38 11.49
N THR A 29 3.40 -5.21 12.58
CA THR A 29 3.19 -5.92 13.84
C THR A 29 2.95 -4.90 14.96
N PRO A 30 2.42 -5.31 16.14
CA PRO A 30 2.24 -4.37 17.25
C PRO A 30 3.54 -3.69 17.69
N GLU A 31 4.68 -4.39 17.55
CA GLU A 31 6.02 -3.90 17.86
C GLU A 31 6.55 -2.96 16.77
N ARG A 32 6.02 -3.05 15.54
CA ARG A 32 6.28 -2.18 14.39
C ARG A 32 4.94 -1.67 13.83
N PRO A 33 4.22 -0.82 14.57
CA PRO A 33 2.85 -0.46 14.25
C PRO A 33 2.78 0.39 12.98
N GLY A 34 1.65 0.32 12.29
CA GLY A 34 1.42 1.03 11.04
C GLY A 34 0.32 0.38 10.20
N ILE A 35 0.10 0.96 9.03
CA ILE A 35 -0.73 0.39 7.96
C ILE A 35 0.14 0.21 6.72
N ARG A 36 -0.02 -0.95 6.07
CA ARG A 36 0.62 -1.31 4.81
C ARG A 36 -0.46 -1.53 3.77
N ILE A 37 -0.30 -0.93 2.60
CA ILE A 37 -1.21 -1.07 1.47
C ILE A 37 -0.38 -1.53 0.28
N TYR A 38 -0.78 -2.63 -0.33
CA TYR A 38 -0.18 -3.17 -1.54
C TYR A 38 -1.22 -3.19 -2.66
N ALA A 39 -0.94 -2.47 -3.73
CA ALA A 39 -1.76 -2.42 -4.93
C ALA A 39 -0.88 -2.84 -6.12
N PRO A 40 -1.09 -4.05 -6.68
CA PRO A 40 -0.32 -4.51 -7.82
C PRO A 40 -0.38 -3.52 -8.98
N PRO A 41 0.73 -3.32 -9.71
CA PRO A 41 0.71 -2.51 -10.90
C PRO A 41 -0.27 -3.10 -11.91
N LEU A 42 -1.03 -2.23 -12.58
CA LEU A 42 -1.85 -2.63 -13.72
C LEU A 42 -0.94 -2.73 -14.94
N TYR A 43 -0.53 -3.95 -15.29
CA TYR A 43 0.26 -4.14 -16.50
C TYR A 43 -0.58 -3.83 -17.74
N ARG A 44 -0.08 -2.90 -18.55
CA ARG A 44 -0.58 -2.63 -19.90
C ARG A 44 0.36 -3.29 -20.87
N ASP A 45 -0.12 -4.31 -21.56
CA ASP A 45 0.60 -4.83 -22.72
C ASP A 45 0.52 -3.78 -23.84
N HIS A 46 1.66 -3.48 -24.46
CA HIS A 46 1.79 -2.46 -25.49
C HIS A 46 1.50 -3.00 -26.90
N ASP A 47 1.60 -4.32 -27.09
CA ASP A 47 1.32 -5.00 -28.36
C ASP A 47 -0.15 -5.43 -28.47
N ASP A 48 -0.87 -5.49 -27.35
CA ASP A 48 -2.28 -5.86 -27.31
C ASP A 48 -3.15 -4.63 -27.67
N GLY A 49 -3.23 -4.33 -28.98
CA GLY A 49 -4.06 -3.25 -29.54
C GLY A 49 -5.57 -3.42 -29.29
N ALA A 50 -5.99 -4.55 -28.71
CA ALA A 50 -7.30 -4.72 -28.12
C ALA A 50 -7.40 -3.82 -26.89
N ARG A 51 -8.04 -2.67 -27.10
CA ARG A 51 -8.21 -1.51 -26.22
C ARG A 51 -8.60 -1.78 -24.75
N TRP A 52 -8.68 -2.98 -24.18
CA TRP A 52 -9.16 -3.18 -22.79
C TRP A 52 -9.02 -4.61 -22.24
N SER A 53 -7.94 -5.36 -22.53
CA SER A 53 -7.62 -6.54 -21.70
C SER A 53 -7.02 -6.08 -20.36
N LYS A 54 -7.88 -5.54 -19.46
CA LYS A 54 -7.50 -5.37 -18.05
C LYS A 54 -7.35 -6.77 -17.46
N ARG A 55 -6.19 -7.40 -17.62
CA ARG A 55 -5.77 -8.41 -16.66
C ARG A 55 -5.66 -7.67 -15.34
N TYR A 56 -6.63 -7.89 -14.47
CA TYR A 56 -6.56 -7.41 -13.10
C TYR A 56 -5.34 -8.13 -12.51
N GLY A 57 -4.18 -7.45 -12.46
CA GLY A 57 -3.17 -7.76 -11.47
C GLY A 57 -3.89 -7.90 -10.13
N ASP A 58 -3.43 -8.82 -9.29
CA ASP A 58 -4.13 -9.28 -8.09
C ASP A 58 -4.88 -8.17 -7.34
N PHE A 59 -5.97 -8.53 -6.65
CA PHE A 59 -6.74 -7.54 -5.89
C PHE A 59 -5.84 -6.84 -4.86
N PRO A 60 -5.95 -5.50 -4.69
CA PRO A 60 -5.16 -4.78 -3.70
C PRO A 60 -5.40 -5.37 -2.31
N ASN A 61 -4.36 -5.42 -1.50
CA ASN A 61 -4.45 -5.89 -0.12
C ASN A 61 -3.87 -4.86 0.84
N ALA A 62 -4.29 -4.94 2.09
CA ALA A 62 -3.78 -4.10 3.15
C ALA A 62 -3.76 -4.86 4.47
N ALA A 63 -2.83 -4.48 5.33
CA ALA A 63 -2.71 -4.97 6.68
C ALA A 63 -2.36 -3.79 7.60
N TYR A 64 -2.93 -3.76 8.81
CA TYR A 64 -2.51 -2.83 9.84
C TYR A 64 -2.29 -3.53 11.17
N ALA A 65 -1.42 -2.94 11.98
CA ALA A 65 -1.25 -3.27 13.38
C ALA A 65 -1.06 -1.99 14.19
N CYS A 66 -1.64 -1.96 15.39
CA CYS A 66 -1.46 -0.91 16.37
C CYS A 66 -0.72 -1.48 17.59
N SER A 67 0.01 -0.62 18.31
CA SER A 67 0.72 -1.00 19.53
C SER A 67 -0.21 -1.47 20.65
N CYS A 68 -1.50 -1.12 20.59
CA CYS A 68 -2.51 -1.62 21.52
C CYS A 68 -2.86 -3.11 21.33
N GLY A 69 -2.30 -3.76 20.29
CA GLY A 69 -2.56 -5.15 19.94
C GLY A 69 -3.64 -5.34 18.86
N GLN A 70 -4.37 -4.28 18.47
CA GLN A 70 -5.37 -4.37 17.41
C GLN A 70 -4.69 -4.55 16.04
N LYS A 71 -5.23 -5.48 15.24
CA LYS A 71 -4.75 -5.78 13.88
C LYS A 71 -5.93 -5.92 12.94
N GLY A 72 -5.70 -5.67 11.65
CA GLY A 72 -6.68 -5.93 10.62
C GLY A 72 -6.01 -6.25 9.28
N LYS A 73 -6.71 -7.04 8.46
CA LYS A 73 -6.29 -7.36 7.09
C LYS A 73 -7.49 -7.26 6.16
N ALA A 74 -7.27 -6.73 4.96
CA ALA A 74 -8.28 -6.62 3.93
C ALA A 74 -7.71 -6.93 2.55
N ALA A 75 -8.54 -7.50 1.68
CA ALA A 75 -8.25 -7.71 0.27
C ALA A 75 -9.44 -7.22 -0.57
N GLY A 76 -9.13 -6.61 -1.71
CA GLY A 76 -10.10 -5.96 -2.58
C GLY A 76 -10.28 -4.47 -2.29
N PRO A 77 -10.54 -3.65 -3.31
CA PRO A 77 -10.47 -2.18 -3.23
C PRO A 77 -11.41 -1.59 -2.19
N ARG A 78 -12.66 -2.06 -2.12
CA ARG A 78 -13.65 -1.57 -1.15
C ARG A 78 -13.27 -1.88 0.29
N ARG A 79 -12.75 -3.10 0.53
CA ARG A 79 -12.37 -3.55 1.87
C ARG A 79 -11.08 -2.88 2.32
N VAL A 80 -10.14 -2.67 1.42
CA VAL A 80 -8.91 -1.91 1.69
C VAL A 80 -9.26 -0.46 2.06
N ALA A 81 -10.16 0.20 1.32
CA ALA A 81 -10.62 1.55 1.67
C ALA A 81 -11.25 1.59 3.08
N ALA A 82 -12.18 0.67 3.37
CA ALA A 82 -12.78 0.56 4.70
C ALA A 82 -11.73 0.32 5.80
N LEU A 83 -10.72 -0.52 5.54
CA LEU A 83 -9.63 -0.78 6.50
C LEU A 83 -8.80 0.48 6.78
N VAL A 84 -8.59 1.33 5.78
CA VAL A 84 -7.89 2.62 5.95
C VAL A 84 -8.70 3.56 6.84
N ASP A 85 -10.01 3.65 6.62
CA ASP A 85 -10.91 4.47 7.44
C ASP A 85 -10.98 3.96 8.89
N GLU A 86 -11.08 2.63 9.07
CA GLU A 86 -11.02 1.98 10.38
C GLU A 86 -9.71 2.28 11.11
N TYR A 87 -8.57 2.18 10.41
CA TYR A 87 -7.28 2.48 10.99
C TYR A 87 -7.15 3.96 11.37
N ALA A 88 -7.64 4.88 10.52
CA ALA A 88 -7.63 6.32 10.80
C ALA A 88 -8.49 6.66 12.03
N ALA A 89 -9.70 6.12 12.09
CA ALA A 89 -10.59 6.27 13.24
C ALA A 89 -9.96 5.68 14.52
N HIS A 90 -9.39 4.47 14.42
CA HIS A 90 -8.72 3.81 15.54
C HIS A 90 -7.54 4.63 16.06
N LYS A 91 -6.65 5.11 15.16
CA LYS A 91 -5.47 5.89 15.51
C LYS A 91 -5.83 7.19 16.25
N HIS A 92 -6.99 7.77 15.97
CA HIS A 92 -7.46 8.98 16.64
C HIS A 92 -7.78 8.76 18.13
N PHE A 93 -8.33 7.60 18.49
CA PHE A 93 -8.75 7.29 19.87
C PHE A 93 -7.75 6.43 20.64
N CYS A 94 -6.86 5.73 19.94
CA CYS A 94 -5.94 4.79 20.57
C CYS A 94 -4.79 5.53 21.26
N THR A 95 -4.65 5.31 22.57
CA THR A 95 -3.52 5.83 23.37
C THR A 95 -2.25 4.96 23.25
N GLY A 96 -2.29 3.92 22.43
CA GLY A 96 -1.16 3.05 22.14
C GLY A 96 -0.81 2.03 23.22
N ASN A 97 -1.52 2.03 24.36
CA ASN A 97 -1.28 1.07 25.43
C ASN A 97 -1.93 -0.28 25.08
N PRO A 98 -1.20 -1.42 25.12
CA PRO A 98 -1.82 -2.73 24.98
C PRO A 98 -2.88 -2.89 26.06
N ALA A 99 -4.10 -3.25 25.65
CA ALA A 99 -5.11 -3.64 26.62
C ALA A 99 -4.50 -4.77 27.45
N THR A 100 -4.32 -4.55 28.76
CA THR A 100 -3.85 -5.60 29.66
C THR A 100 -4.78 -6.80 29.46
N PRO A 101 -4.26 -8.00 29.12
CA PRO A 101 -5.12 -9.16 29.03
C PRO A 101 -5.77 -9.32 30.40
N THR A 102 -7.08 -9.11 30.48
CA THR A 102 -7.86 -9.48 31.66
C THR A 102 -7.75 -10.99 31.74
N GLU A 103 -6.76 -11.48 32.49
CA GLU A 103 -6.65 -12.87 32.88
C GLU A 103 -7.93 -13.23 33.64
N ARG A 104 -8.89 -13.81 32.92
CA ARG A 104 -10.06 -14.44 33.51
C ARG A 104 -9.55 -15.62 34.32
N ARG A 105 -9.31 -15.38 35.60
CA ARG A 105 -9.41 -16.39 36.64
C ARG A 105 -10.79 -17.02 36.54
N THR A 106 -10.89 -18.10 35.78
CA THR A 106 -12.02 -19.01 35.83
C THR A 106 -11.54 -20.20 36.67
N ALA A 107 -12.17 -20.36 37.82
CA ALA A 107 -11.80 -21.30 38.87
C ALA A 107 -12.21 -22.75 38.54
N ALA A 108 -11.48 -23.70 39.12
CA ALA A 108 -12.01 -24.91 39.77
C ALA A 108 -11.01 -25.34 40.85
#